data_AF-A0A6P6EY61-F1
#
_entry.id   AF-A0A6P6EY61-F1
#
_cell.length_a   1.000
_cell.length_b   1.000
_cell.length_c   1.000
_cell.angle_alpha   90.00
_cell.angle_beta   90.00
_cell.angle_gamma   90.00
#
_symmetry.space_group_name_H-M   'P 1'
#
loop_
_entity.id
_entity.type
_entity.pdbx_description
1 polymer ?
#
loop_
_entity_poly.entity_id
_entity_poly.type
_entity_poly.pdbx_seq_one_letter_code
_entity_poly.pdbx_strand_id
1 'polypeptide(L)'
;MKQRNKIQPCLSKPAFASLLRVPQFHPFLCTADFKKIASMYGSNKFYLPYGIKTSAEYFRLALSKLESCDLFDEFDNEPCKKCVVVGNGGILKNKTLGEKIDSYDVIIRMNSGPVLGHEEEVGRRTTFRLFYPESVFSDPSHNDPNATAILTVFKPLDLKWLSELLSGGKINANGFWKKPALNLIYKPYQIRILDPFIVRTAALDLLHFPKVFPKNQKPKHPTTGIIAITLAFHICHEVHLAGFKYNFSDLKSPLHYYGNATMSLMNKSAYHNVTAEQLFLKDIIEKKFVINLTED
;
A
#
# COMPACT_ATOMS: atom_id res chain seq x y z
N MET A 1 -26.14 9.45 -0.34
CA MET A 1 -24.77 9.07 0.11
C MET A 1 -24.75 7.56 0.28
N LYS A 2 -23.96 6.81 -0.48
CA LYS A 2 -23.78 5.37 -0.20
C LYS A 2 -23.09 5.23 1.16
N GLN A 3 -23.70 4.49 2.08
CA GLN A 3 -23.06 4.11 3.34
C GLN A 3 -21.97 3.08 3.04
N ARG A 4 -20.89 3.06 3.85
CA ARG A 4 -19.86 2.03 3.76
C ARG A 4 -20.49 0.66 3.99
N ASN A 5 -20.14 -0.31 3.16
CA ASN A 5 -20.55 -1.70 3.40
C ASN A 5 -20.02 -2.19 4.76
N LYS A 6 -20.84 -2.95 5.49
CA LYS A 6 -20.40 -3.59 6.74
C LYS A 6 -19.43 -4.72 6.40
N ILE A 7 -18.27 -4.72 7.05
CA ILE A 7 -17.30 -5.81 6.96
C ILE A 7 -17.71 -6.86 7.98
N GLN A 8 -17.84 -8.12 7.58
CA GLN A 8 -18.10 -9.21 8.51
C GLN A 8 -16.79 -9.60 9.23
N PRO A 9 -16.67 -9.37 10.56
CA PRO A 9 -15.44 -9.67 11.27
C PRO A 9 -15.29 -11.18 11.49
N CYS A 10 -14.04 -11.63 11.61
CA CYS A 10 -13.76 -12.98 12.08
C CYS A 10 -14.07 -13.12 13.58
N LEU A 11 -14.61 -14.27 14.01
CA LEU A 11 -14.89 -14.53 15.42
C LEU A 11 -13.61 -14.71 16.24
N SER A 12 -12.56 -15.28 15.64
CA SER A 12 -11.25 -15.43 16.25
C SER A 12 -10.40 -14.17 16.08
N LYS A 13 -9.54 -13.90 17.06
CA LYS A 13 -8.53 -12.84 16.95
C LYS A 13 -7.38 -13.31 16.05
N PRO A 14 -6.90 -12.47 15.11
CA PRO A 14 -5.73 -12.80 14.30
C PRO A 14 -4.46 -12.83 15.15
N ALA A 15 -3.43 -13.55 14.69
CA ALA A 15 -2.15 -13.68 15.40
C ALA A 15 -1.47 -12.33 15.70
N PHE A 16 -1.63 -11.36 14.80
CA PHE A 16 -1.09 -9.99 14.91
C PHE A 16 -2.01 -9.00 15.64
N ALA A 17 -3.08 -9.46 16.31
CA ALA A 17 -4.05 -8.56 16.96
C ALA A 17 -3.40 -7.60 17.98
N SER A 18 -2.31 -8.00 18.63
CA SER A 18 -1.56 -7.18 19.58
C SER A 18 -0.86 -5.98 18.94
N LEU A 19 -0.63 -6.00 17.62
CA LEU A 19 -0.05 -4.88 16.87
C LEU A 19 -1.09 -3.79 16.56
N LEU A 20 -2.39 -4.09 16.70
CA LEU A 20 -3.47 -3.21 16.27
C LEU A 20 -4.09 -2.46 17.44
N ARG A 21 -4.01 -1.13 17.42
CA ARG A 21 -4.71 -0.27 18.40
C ARG A 21 -6.19 -0.09 18.09
N VAL A 22 -6.58 -0.26 16.82
CA VAL A 22 -7.96 -0.06 16.34
C VAL A 22 -8.35 -1.29 15.50
N PRO A 23 -9.04 -2.28 16.10
CA PRO A 23 -9.30 -3.57 15.44
C PRO A 23 -10.42 -3.54 14.39
N GLN A 24 -11.22 -2.47 14.32
CA GLN A 24 -12.27 -2.29 13.31
C GLN A 24 -12.11 -0.92 12.66
N PHE A 25 -11.29 -0.89 11.61
CA PHE A 25 -10.92 0.32 10.89
C PHE A 25 -11.24 0.16 9.42
N HIS A 26 -12.01 1.08 8.85
CA HIS A 26 -12.29 1.08 7.41
C HIS A 26 -11.23 1.92 6.69
N PRO A 27 -10.37 1.31 5.86
CA PRO A 27 -9.09 1.90 5.49
C PRO A 27 -9.16 2.94 4.38
N PHE A 28 -10.34 3.18 3.81
CA PHE A 28 -10.53 4.11 2.70
C PHE A 28 -11.34 5.33 3.11
N LEU A 29 -10.93 6.49 2.61
CA LEU A 29 -11.63 7.74 2.88
C LEU A 29 -12.84 7.89 1.94
N CYS A 30 -13.97 8.33 2.49
CA CYS A 30 -15.16 8.68 1.71
C CYS A 30 -15.40 10.19 1.76
N THR A 31 -15.84 10.77 0.64
CA THR A 31 -16.21 12.21 0.55
C THR A 31 -17.18 12.63 1.65
N ALA A 32 -18.08 11.72 2.04
CA ALA A 32 -19.15 11.95 3.00
C ALA A 32 -18.67 12.21 4.44
N ASP A 33 -17.61 11.54 4.88
CA ASP A 33 -17.29 11.41 6.31
C ASP A 33 -15.80 11.51 6.65
N PHE A 34 -14.89 11.65 5.67
CA PHE A 34 -13.45 11.56 5.93
C PHE A 34 -12.94 12.53 7.02
N LYS A 35 -13.51 13.76 7.11
CA LYS A 35 -13.16 14.72 8.16
C LYS A 35 -13.56 14.22 9.56
N LYS A 36 -14.75 13.61 9.67
CA LYS A 36 -15.26 13.02 10.94
C LYS A 36 -14.41 11.83 11.35
N ILE A 37 -14.13 10.92 10.41
CA ILE A 37 -13.29 9.73 10.63
C ILE A 37 -11.87 10.12 11.03
N ALA A 38 -11.27 11.08 10.32
CA ALA A 38 -9.95 11.60 10.68
C ALA A 38 -9.93 12.27 12.06
N SER A 39 -11.03 12.90 12.49
CA SER A 39 -11.12 13.43 13.85
C SER A 39 -11.25 12.32 14.89
N MET A 40 -12.05 11.29 14.63
CA MET A 40 -12.25 10.14 15.51
C MET A 40 -10.93 9.40 15.78
N TYR A 41 -10.13 9.16 14.73
CA TYR A 41 -8.83 8.48 14.85
C TYR A 41 -7.65 9.44 15.06
N GLY A 42 -7.91 10.74 15.24
CA GLY A 42 -6.89 11.77 15.47
C GLY A 42 -5.98 12.07 14.27
N SER A 43 -6.25 11.55 13.08
CA SER A 43 -5.54 11.88 11.84
C SER A 43 -5.66 13.37 11.47
N ASN A 44 -6.65 14.10 11.98
CA ASN A 44 -6.74 15.56 11.81
C ASN A 44 -5.63 16.35 12.54
N LYS A 45 -4.89 15.72 13.45
CA LYS A 45 -3.79 16.35 14.21
C LYS A 45 -2.43 16.22 13.53
N PHE A 46 -2.31 15.40 12.48
CA PHE A 46 -1.06 15.10 11.81
C PHE A 46 -1.09 15.62 10.36
N TYR A 47 0.04 16.13 9.89
CA TYR A 47 0.23 16.48 8.49
C TYR A 47 0.39 15.20 7.64
N LEU A 48 0.23 15.32 6.32
CA LEU A 48 0.63 14.27 5.39
C LEU A 48 2.12 13.88 5.62
N PRO A 49 2.48 12.59 5.50
CA PRO A 49 1.64 11.46 5.07
C PRO A 49 0.85 10.77 6.19
N TYR A 50 0.86 11.31 7.41
CA TYR A 50 0.34 10.65 8.62
C TYR A 50 -1.05 11.13 9.05
N GLY A 51 -1.61 12.10 8.35
CA GLY A 51 -2.91 12.68 8.65
C GLY A 51 -3.37 13.66 7.59
N ILE A 52 -4.45 14.38 7.88
CA ILE A 52 -5.11 15.30 6.94
C ILE A 52 -4.94 16.78 7.32
N LYS A 53 -4.14 17.08 8.35
CA LYS A 53 -3.94 18.47 8.83
C LYS A 53 -3.48 19.34 7.67
N THR A 54 -4.14 20.50 7.53
CA THR A 54 -3.98 21.48 6.44
C THR A 54 -4.18 20.98 5.00
N SER A 55 -4.56 19.71 4.80
CA SER A 55 -4.70 19.09 3.46
C SER A 55 -6.14 18.67 3.15
N ALA A 56 -7.09 18.96 4.04
CA ALA A 56 -8.46 18.46 3.94
C ALA A 56 -9.19 18.90 2.66
N GLU A 57 -8.89 20.09 2.13
CA GLU A 57 -9.50 20.55 0.87
C GLU A 57 -8.95 19.81 -0.35
N TYR A 58 -7.65 19.46 -0.36
CA TYR A 58 -7.09 18.58 -1.40
C TYR A 58 -7.75 17.20 -1.38
N PHE A 59 -7.97 16.64 -0.18
CA PHE A 59 -8.69 15.37 -0.03
C PHE A 59 -10.12 15.48 -0.55
N ARG A 60 -10.85 16.53 -0.18
CA ARG A 60 -12.22 16.76 -0.65
C ARG A 60 -12.31 16.81 -2.17
N LEU A 61 -11.40 17.54 -2.82
CA LEU A 61 -11.36 17.68 -4.28
C LEU A 61 -11.03 16.37 -4.98
N ALA A 62 -10.07 15.60 -4.47
CA ALA A 62 -9.72 14.31 -5.06
C ALA A 62 -10.84 13.26 -4.85
N LEU A 63 -11.39 13.19 -3.63
CA LEU A 63 -12.46 12.26 -3.28
C LEU A 63 -13.75 12.52 -4.07
N SER A 64 -14.05 13.78 -4.42
CA SER A 64 -15.23 14.10 -5.24
C SER A 64 -15.14 13.61 -6.68
N LYS A 65 -13.97 13.11 -7.13
CA LYS A 65 -13.77 12.49 -8.44
C LYS A 65 -13.91 10.97 -8.42
N LEU A 66 -14.11 10.37 -7.25
CA LEU A 66 -14.19 8.92 -7.09
C LEU A 66 -15.63 8.47 -6.91
N GLU A 67 -15.95 7.28 -7.44
CA GLU A 67 -17.32 6.75 -7.43
C GLU A 67 -17.60 5.80 -6.26
N SER A 68 -16.55 5.26 -5.63
CA SER A 68 -16.69 4.39 -4.45
C SER A 68 -15.52 4.58 -3.49
N CYS A 69 -15.79 4.27 -2.22
CA CYS A 69 -14.85 4.20 -1.12
C CYS A 69 -14.97 2.88 -0.33
N ASP A 70 -15.70 1.90 -0.88
CA ASP A 70 -15.95 0.62 -0.23
C ASP A 70 -14.69 -0.23 -0.20
N LEU A 71 -14.55 -1.04 0.86
CA LEU A 71 -13.41 -1.93 1.02
C LEU A 71 -13.55 -3.15 0.09
N PHE A 72 -14.67 -3.85 0.21
CA PHE A 72 -15.04 -4.98 -0.61
C PHE A 72 -16.40 -4.73 -1.27
N ASP A 73 -16.72 -5.57 -2.26
CA ASP A 73 -18.01 -5.55 -2.93
C ASP A 73 -19.18 -5.82 -1.95
N GLU A 74 -20.38 -5.35 -2.27
CA GLU A 74 -21.56 -5.50 -1.40
C GLU A 74 -21.98 -6.96 -1.18
N PHE A 75 -21.61 -7.86 -2.10
CA PHE A 75 -21.86 -9.29 -1.99
C PHE A 75 -20.73 -10.06 -1.30
N ASP A 76 -19.65 -9.38 -0.89
CA ASP A 76 -18.56 -10.00 -0.16
C ASP A 76 -18.94 -10.25 1.29
N ASN A 77 -19.33 -11.49 1.57
CA ASN A 77 -19.72 -11.96 2.90
C ASN A 77 -18.69 -12.91 3.51
N GLU A 78 -17.48 -13.03 2.93
CA GLU A 78 -16.47 -13.98 3.41
C GLU A 78 -15.83 -13.46 4.71
N PRO A 79 -16.07 -14.10 5.87
CA PRO A 79 -15.37 -13.76 7.09
C PRO A 79 -13.92 -14.26 7.03
N CYS A 80 -13.08 -13.80 7.95
CA CYS A 80 -11.77 -14.42 8.20
C CYS A 80 -10.81 -14.51 6.98
N LYS A 81 -10.85 -13.52 6.08
CA LYS A 81 -10.05 -13.49 4.84
C LYS A 81 -8.57 -13.79 5.07
N LYS A 82 -8.03 -14.67 4.24
CA LYS A 82 -6.60 -14.94 4.09
C LYS A 82 -6.02 -14.04 3.01
N CYS A 83 -4.98 -13.33 3.39
CA CYS A 83 -4.34 -12.37 2.51
C CYS A 83 -2.90 -12.74 2.24
N VAL A 84 -2.46 -12.45 1.02
CA VAL A 84 -1.04 -12.43 0.68
C VAL A 84 -0.65 -11.03 0.23
N VAL A 85 0.44 -10.52 0.81
CA VAL A 85 1.09 -9.30 0.37
C VAL A 85 2.28 -9.69 -0.49
N VAL A 86 2.27 -9.25 -1.74
CA VAL A 86 3.32 -9.55 -2.73
C VAL A 86 4.17 -8.31 -2.92
N GLY A 87 5.35 -8.32 -2.31
CA GLY A 87 6.40 -7.34 -2.50
C GLY A 87 7.10 -7.52 -3.85
N ASN A 88 7.93 -6.55 -4.21
CA ASN A 88 8.60 -6.54 -5.52
C ASN A 88 10.01 -7.14 -5.48
N GLY A 89 10.46 -7.73 -4.38
CA GLY A 89 11.86 -8.15 -4.18
C GLY A 89 12.34 -9.19 -5.20
N GLY A 90 13.62 -9.09 -5.57
CA GLY A 90 14.28 -10.01 -6.51
C GLY A 90 14.29 -11.47 -6.11
N ILE A 91 14.05 -11.76 -4.82
CA ILE A 91 13.95 -13.12 -4.27
C ILE A 91 12.79 -13.94 -4.88
N LEU A 92 11.81 -13.29 -5.50
CA LEU A 92 10.73 -14.00 -6.22
C LEU A 92 11.17 -14.54 -7.57
N LYS A 93 12.30 -14.09 -8.12
CA LYS A 93 12.79 -14.54 -9.42
C LYS A 93 13.04 -16.05 -9.38
N ASN A 94 12.53 -16.77 -10.38
CA ASN A 94 12.61 -18.23 -10.49
C ASN A 94 11.91 -19.01 -9.36
N LYS A 95 11.06 -18.37 -8.55
CA LYS A 95 10.15 -19.08 -7.63
C LYS A 95 8.89 -19.47 -8.40
N THR A 96 8.20 -20.53 -7.98
CA THR A 96 6.95 -20.99 -8.61
C THR A 96 5.75 -20.76 -7.68
N LEU A 97 5.67 -19.55 -7.11
CA LEU A 97 4.66 -19.21 -6.10
C LEU A 97 3.32 -18.77 -6.71
N GLY A 98 3.21 -18.64 -8.03
CA GLY A 98 2.08 -18.01 -8.68
C GLY A 98 0.72 -18.64 -8.37
N GLU A 99 0.62 -19.97 -8.51
CA GLU A 99 -0.62 -20.70 -8.16
C GLU A 99 -0.94 -20.59 -6.67
N LYS A 100 0.09 -20.65 -5.81
CA LYS A 100 -0.09 -20.49 -4.37
C LYS A 100 -0.60 -19.09 -4.02
N ILE A 101 -0.06 -18.05 -4.64
CA ILE A 101 -0.50 -16.64 -4.47
C ILE A 101 -1.94 -16.47 -4.96
N ASP A 102 -2.29 -17.07 -6.10
CA ASP A 102 -3.64 -16.98 -6.66
C ASP A 102 -4.69 -17.77 -5.85
N SER A 103 -4.28 -18.57 -4.86
CA SER A 103 -5.19 -19.29 -3.95
C SER A 103 -5.74 -18.44 -2.80
N TYR A 104 -5.23 -17.22 -2.58
CA TYR A 104 -5.68 -16.35 -1.48
C TYR A 104 -6.96 -15.58 -1.81
N ASP A 105 -7.71 -15.22 -0.77
CA ASP A 105 -8.93 -14.41 -0.89
C ASP A 105 -8.60 -12.98 -1.35
N VAL A 106 -7.52 -12.43 -0.78
CA VAL A 106 -7.06 -11.07 -1.06
C VAL A 106 -5.58 -11.07 -1.41
N ILE A 107 -5.27 -10.53 -2.58
CA ILE A 107 -3.90 -10.39 -3.06
C ILE A 107 -3.56 -8.90 -3.14
N ILE A 108 -2.63 -8.47 -2.29
CA ILE A 108 -2.18 -7.07 -2.20
C ILE A 108 -0.84 -6.93 -2.90
N ARG A 109 -0.83 -6.19 -4.01
CA ARG A 109 0.37 -5.81 -4.76
C ARG A 109 0.66 -4.33 -4.56
N MET A 110 1.78 -3.87 -5.10
CA MET A 110 2.18 -2.47 -4.97
C MET A 110 3.00 -1.98 -6.15
N ASN A 111 3.02 -0.66 -6.31
CA ASN A 111 3.85 0.04 -7.28
C ASN A 111 3.61 -0.48 -8.71
N SER A 112 4.58 -0.25 -9.59
CA SER A 112 4.64 -0.80 -10.95
C SER A 112 5.26 -2.22 -11.00
N GLY A 113 4.91 -3.10 -10.05
CA GLY A 113 5.33 -4.52 -10.07
C GLY A 113 4.49 -5.33 -11.08
N PRO A 114 5.05 -5.79 -12.22
CA PRO A 114 4.28 -6.43 -13.28
C PRO A 114 3.84 -7.84 -12.89
N VAL A 115 2.68 -8.24 -13.38
CA VAL A 115 2.20 -9.63 -13.38
C VAL A 115 2.46 -10.27 -14.74
N LEU A 116 2.17 -9.52 -15.82
CA LEU A 116 2.41 -9.95 -17.19
C LEU A 116 3.89 -10.37 -17.38
N GLY A 117 4.10 -11.62 -17.82
CA GLY A 117 5.43 -12.21 -18.02
C GLY A 117 6.11 -12.73 -16.75
N HIS A 118 5.41 -12.71 -15.61
CA HIS A 118 5.88 -13.17 -14.30
C HIS A 118 4.81 -13.99 -13.55
N GLU A 119 3.84 -14.55 -14.27
CA GLU A 119 2.68 -15.20 -13.68
C GLU A 119 3.04 -16.46 -12.89
N GLU A 120 4.12 -17.15 -13.28
CA GLU A 120 4.64 -18.32 -12.56
C GLU A 120 5.24 -17.94 -11.21
N GLU A 121 5.94 -16.80 -11.14
CA GLU A 121 6.54 -16.31 -9.90
C GLU A 121 5.56 -15.63 -8.98
N VAL A 122 4.66 -14.81 -9.54
CA VAL A 122 3.87 -13.87 -8.74
C VAL A 122 2.36 -14.04 -8.87
N GLY A 123 1.86 -14.95 -9.71
CA GLY A 123 0.44 -15.21 -9.92
C GLY A 123 -0.22 -14.18 -10.83
N ARG A 124 -1.49 -14.40 -11.17
CA ARG A 124 -2.27 -13.63 -12.15
C ARG A 124 -3.22 -12.63 -11.52
N ARG A 125 -3.71 -12.91 -10.31
CA ARG A 125 -4.79 -12.15 -9.68
C ARG A 125 -4.25 -10.95 -8.89
N THR A 126 -5.02 -9.88 -8.83
CA THR A 126 -4.80 -8.75 -7.92
C THR A 126 -6.13 -8.31 -7.34
N THR A 127 -6.24 -8.23 -6.02
CA THR A 127 -7.41 -7.63 -5.36
C THR A 127 -7.15 -6.15 -5.12
N PHE A 128 -6.00 -5.83 -4.52
CA PHE A 128 -5.60 -4.47 -4.22
C PHE A 128 -4.22 -4.17 -4.78
N ARG A 129 -4.03 -2.98 -5.34
CA ARG A 129 -2.70 -2.47 -5.70
C ARG A 129 -2.46 -1.09 -5.13
N LEU A 130 -1.52 -0.98 -4.19
CA LEU A 130 -1.11 0.32 -3.65
C LEU A 130 -0.22 1.04 -4.65
N PHE A 131 -0.47 2.33 -4.85
CA PHE A 131 0.33 3.15 -5.75
C PHE A 131 0.41 4.61 -5.26
N TYR A 132 1.31 5.36 -5.88
CA TYR A 132 1.42 6.82 -5.78
C TYR A 132 1.87 7.39 -7.14
N PRO A 133 1.78 8.72 -7.38
CA PRO A 133 1.89 9.27 -8.74
C PRO A 133 3.18 8.90 -9.50
N GLU A 134 4.31 8.81 -8.79
CA GLU A 134 5.62 8.46 -9.37
C GLU A 134 5.85 6.94 -9.55
N SER A 135 4.90 6.11 -9.08
CA SER A 135 5.01 4.65 -8.97
C SER A 135 3.66 3.97 -9.22
N VAL A 136 3.21 4.03 -10.47
CA VAL A 136 1.98 3.41 -10.98
C VAL A 136 2.16 3.04 -12.45
N PHE A 137 1.36 2.10 -12.95
CA PHE A 137 1.33 1.77 -14.37
C PHE A 137 0.55 2.80 -15.18
N SER A 138 1.10 3.12 -16.35
CA SER A 138 0.46 3.96 -17.38
C SER A 138 0.29 3.22 -18.71
N ASP A 139 0.93 2.06 -18.88
CA ASP A 139 0.80 1.22 -20.07
C ASP A 139 -0.48 0.35 -19.97
N PRO A 140 -1.42 0.47 -20.93
CA PRO A 140 -2.63 -0.36 -20.99
C PRO A 140 -2.39 -1.87 -20.99
N SER A 141 -1.21 -2.36 -21.38
CA SER A 141 -0.86 -3.79 -21.32
C SER A 141 -0.92 -4.36 -19.89
N HIS A 142 -0.78 -3.50 -18.88
CA HIS A 142 -0.89 -3.84 -17.46
C HIS A 142 -2.28 -3.60 -16.88
N ASN A 143 -3.30 -3.35 -17.72
CA ASN A 143 -4.67 -3.15 -17.26
C ASN A 143 -5.18 -4.37 -16.48
N ASP A 144 -5.70 -4.12 -15.28
CA ASP A 144 -6.34 -5.11 -14.43
C ASP A 144 -7.73 -4.58 -14.06
N PRO A 145 -8.80 -5.03 -14.74
CA PRO A 145 -10.15 -4.49 -14.53
C PRO A 145 -10.75 -4.90 -13.18
N ASN A 146 -10.22 -5.94 -12.54
CA ASN A 146 -10.73 -6.46 -11.27
C ASN A 146 -9.99 -5.88 -10.07
N ALA A 147 -8.81 -5.29 -10.28
CA ALA A 147 -8.04 -4.67 -9.22
C ALA A 147 -8.67 -3.37 -8.71
N THR A 148 -8.67 -3.21 -7.38
CA THR A 148 -8.87 -1.91 -6.73
C THR A 148 -7.52 -1.23 -6.53
N ALA A 149 -7.35 -0.05 -7.12
CA ALA A 149 -6.14 0.75 -7.05
C ALA A 149 -6.19 1.70 -5.84
N ILE A 150 -5.26 1.54 -4.91
CA ILE A 150 -5.23 2.28 -3.65
C ILE A 150 -4.17 3.38 -3.73
N LEU A 151 -4.62 4.64 -3.86
CA LEU A 151 -3.75 5.80 -3.79
C LEU A 151 -3.25 5.99 -2.35
N THR A 152 -1.94 5.87 -2.17
CA THR A 152 -1.23 6.27 -0.95
C THR A 152 -0.75 7.71 -1.11
N VAL A 153 -1.17 8.59 -0.20
CA VAL A 153 -0.93 10.04 -0.31
C VAL A 153 0.26 10.44 0.56
N PHE A 154 1.31 10.93 -0.07
CA PHE A 154 2.51 11.40 0.62
C PHE A 154 2.57 12.92 0.76
N LYS A 155 1.99 13.65 -0.19
CA LYS A 155 2.03 15.11 -0.27
C LYS A 155 0.75 15.66 -0.90
N PRO A 156 0.36 16.93 -0.62
CA PRO A 156 -0.85 17.53 -1.22
C PRO A 156 -0.87 17.47 -2.75
N LEU A 157 0.30 17.51 -3.38
CA LEU A 157 0.45 17.42 -4.83
C LEU A 157 -0.05 16.08 -5.40
N ASP A 158 -0.03 14.98 -4.64
CA ASP A 158 -0.54 13.68 -5.08
C ASP A 158 -2.07 13.73 -5.26
N LEU A 159 -2.77 14.41 -4.35
CA LEU A 159 -4.22 14.61 -4.43
C LEU A 159 -4.60 15.56 -5.55
N LYS A 160 -3.83 16.64 -5.73
CA LYS A 160 -4.00 17.56 -6.86
C LYS A 160 -3.83 16.82 -8.19
N TRP A 161 -2.78 16.01 -8.30
CA TRP A 161 -2.53 15.18 -9.49
C TRP A 161 -3.70 14.27 -9.82
N LEU A 162 -4.25 13.55 -8.83
CA LEU A 162 -5.41 12.68 -9.06
C LEU A 162 -6.62 13.49 -9.54
N SER A 163 -6.91 14.63 -8.90
CA SER A 163 -8.04 15.48 -9.27
C SER A 163 -7.91 16.03 -10.70
N GLU A 164 -6.73 16.50 -11.09
CA GLU A 164 -6.47 17.00 -12.45
C GLU A 164 -6.59 15.87 -13.48
N LEU A 165 -5.96 14.71 -13.22
CA LEU A 165 -5.96 13.57 -14.15
C LEU A 165 -7.39 13.09 -14.43
N LEU A 166 -8.20 12.92 -13.39
CA LEU A 166 -9.60 12.49 -13.53
C LEU A 166 -10.53 13.57 -14.10
N SER A 167 -10.10 14.83 -14.14
CA SER A 167 -10.87 15.93 -14.73
C SER A 167 -10.41 16.29 -16.16
N GLY A 168 -9.44 15.56 -16.73
CA GLY A 168 -8.82 15.92 -18.01
C GLY A 168 -7.98 17.20 -17.96
N GLY A 169 -7.56 17.61 -16.76
CA GLY A 169 -6.76 18.79 -16.50
C GLY A 169 -5.27 18.60 -16.85
N LYS A 170 -4.52 19.71 -16.82
CA LYS A 170 -3.09 19.70 -17.14
C LYS A 170 -2.27 19.29 -15.91
N ILE A 171 -1.55 18.18 -16.03
CA ILE A 171 -0.64 17.71 -14.97
C ILE A 171 0.61 18.58 -14.90
N ASN A 172 0.84 19.20 -13.74
CA ASN A 172 2.11 19.85 -13.41
C ASN A 172 3.04 18.85 -12.71
N ALA A 173 4.16 18.52 -13.35
CA ALA A 173 5.16 17.59 -12.81
C ALA A 173 6.13 18.22 -11.79
N ASN A 174 6.08 19.54 -11.59
CA ASN A 174 6.97 20.23 -10.65
C ASN A 174 6.65 19.83 -9.20
N GLY A 175 7.68 19.45 -8.43
CA GLY A 175 7.54 19.02 -7.04
C GLY A 175 7.44 17.51 -6.85
N PHE A 176 7.42 16.73 -7.93
CA PHE A 176 7.62 15.28 -7.89
C PHE A 176 9.10 14.93 -8.04
N TRP A 177 9.58 13.90 -7.34
CA TRP A 177 10.98 13.47 -7.40
C TRP A 177 11.31 12.69 -8.67
N LYS A 178 10.28 12.23 -9.37
CA LYS A 178 10.30 11.58 -10.69
C LYS A 178 9.04 12.03 -11.44
N LYS A 179 9.10 12.07 -12.77
CA LYS A 179 7.92 12.37 -13.60
C LYS A 179 6.73 11.48 -13.18
N PRO A 180 5.60 12.05 -12.74
CA PRO A 180 4.43 11.28 -12.39
C PRO A 180 3.77 10.69 -13.63
N ALA A 181 2.92 9.70 -13.44
CA ALA A 181 2.06 9.18 -14.51
C ALA A 181 1.19 10.31 -15.10
N LEU A 182 1.12 10.38 -16.43
CA LEU A 182 0.29 11.36 -17.14
C LEU A 182 -1.09 10.82 -17.50
N ASN A 183 -1.26 9.52 -17.37
CA ASN A 183 -2.50 8.77 -17.58
C ASN A 183 -2.54 7.61 -16.59
N LEU A 184 -3.76 7.21 -16.23
CA LEU A 184 -4.04 6.04 -15.39
C LEU A 184 -4.74 4.97 -16.21
N ILE A 185 -4.35 3.71 -15.97
CA ILE A 185 -5.07 2.55 -16.50
C ILE A 185 -6.35 2.25 -15.70
N TYR A 186 -6.45 2.77 -14.47
CA TYR A 186 -7.59 2.56 -13.58
C TYR A 186 -8.71 3.57 -13.80
N LYS A 187 -9.95 3.11 -13.73
CA LYS A 187 -11.16 3.94 -13.77
C LYS A 187 -11.50 4.52 -12.39
N PRO A 188 -12.27 5.63 -12.30
CA PRO A 188 -12.64 6.25 -11.03
C PRO A 188 -13.28 5.29 -10.01
N TYR A 189 -14.10 4.34 -10.46
CA TYR A 189 -14.72 3.34 -9.58
C TYR A 189 -13.73 2.32 -9.01
N GLN A 190 -12.57 2.11 -9.64
CA GLN A 190 -11.50 1.22 -9.14
C GLN A 190 -10.59 1.91 -8.12
N ILE A 191 -10.61 3.24 -8.04
CA ILE A 191 -9.65 3.99 -7.23
C ILE A 191 -10.21 4.23 -5.82
N ARG A 192 -9.35 4.01 -4.81
CA ARG A 192 -9.60 4.33 -3.40
C ARG A 192 -8.47 5.20 -2.87
N ILE A 193 -8.77 6.10 -1.93
CA ILE A 193 -7.73 6.86 -1.20
C ILE A 193 -7.54 6.22 0.17
N LEU A 194 -6.32 5.76 0.43
CA LEU A 194 -5.94 5.18 1.72
C LEU A 194 -6.03 6.24 2.82
N ASP A 195 -6.63 5.90 3.96
CA ASP A 195 -6.60 6.75 5.14
C ASP A 195 -5.16 6.85 5.66
N PRO A 196 -4.61 8.07 5.82
CA PRO A 196 -3.27 8.30 6.38
C PRO A 196 -3.02 7.63 7.74
N PHE A 197 -4.08 7.24 8.47
CA PHE A 197 -3.97 6.41 9.66
C PHE A 197 -3.09 5.16 9.43
N ILE A 198 -3.27 4.46 8.30
CA ILE A 198 -2.51 3.24 7.98
C ILE A 198 -1.01 3.56 7.86
N VAL A 199 -0.67 4.64 7.15
CA VAL A 199 0.73 5.07 6.98
C VAL A 199 1.33 5.52 8.32
N ARG A 200 0.53 6.16 9.17
CA ARG A 200 0.94 6.56 10.52
C ARG A 200 1.19 5.36 11.42
N THR A 201 0.32 4.34 11.40
CA THR A 201 0.50 3.11 12.16
C THR A 201 1.76 2.38 11.70
N ALA A 202 1.98 2.25 10.39
CA ALA A 202 3.21 1.70 9.84
C ALA A 202 4.46 2.42 10.38
N ALA A 203 4.46 3.77 10.36
CA ALA A 203 5.63 4.55 10.76
C ALA A 203 5.86 4.56 12.28
N LEU A 204 4.83 4.87 13.07
CA LEU A 204 4.99 5.19 14.50
C LEU A 204 4.80 3.96 15.38
N ASP A 205 3.89 3.07 15.01
CA ASP A 205 3.49 1.95 15.87
C ASP A 205 4.24 0.67 15.51
N LEU A 206 4.52 0.42 14.23
CA LEU A 206 5.24 -0.77 13.78
C LEU A 206 6.76 -0.54 13.65
N LEU A 207 7.17 0.53 12.96
CA LEU A 207 8.59 0.83 12.71
C LEU A 207 9.23 1.75 13.77
N HIS A 208 8.43 2.29 14.69
CA HIS A 208 8.88 3.19 15.76
C HIS A 208 9.74 4.38 15.28
N PHE A 209 9.40 4.95 14.13
CA PHE A 209 10.07 6.14 13.63
C PHE A 209 9.85 7.35 14.56
N PRO A 210 10.84 8.24 14.68
CA PRO A 210 10.69 9.44 15.47
C PRO A 210 9.62 10.37 14.86
N LYS A 211 8.83 11.01 15.72
CA LYS A 211 7.81 11.99 15.28
C LYS A 211 8.42 13.24 14.66
N VAL A 212 9.66 13.57 15.03
CA VAL A 212 10.42 14.71 14.54
C VAL A 212 11.81 14.20 14.16
N PHE A 213 12.18 14.41 12.90
CA PHE A 213 13.53 14.11 12.44
C PHE A 213 14.45 15.32 12.65
N PRO A 214 15.75 15.12 12.93
CA PRO A 214 16.72 16.20 12.97
C PRO A 214 16.71 17.02 11.67
N LYS A 215 16.90 18.34 11.75
CA LYS A 215 16.87 19.25 10.58
C LYS A 215 17.90 18.89 9.49
N ASN A 216 18.99 18.25 9.87
CA ASN A 216 20.06 17.79 8.97
C ASN A 216 19.80 16.41 8.36
N GLN A 217 18.69 15.76 8.68
CA GLN A 217 18.33 14.44 8.15
C GLN A 217 17.02 14.53 7.36
N LYS A 218 16.96 13.79 6.25
CA LYS A 218 15.71 13.62 5.53
C LYS A 218 14.76 12.75 6.36
N PRO A 219 13.49 13.16 6.55
CA PRO A 219 12.50 12.31 7.19
C PRO A 219 12.43 10.94 6.53
N LYS A 220 12.32 9.90 7.36
CA LYS A 220 12.12 8.54 6.89
C LYS A 220 10.64 8.21 6.87
N HIS A 221 10.23 7.51 5.82
CA HIS A 221 8.86 7.04 5.63
C HIS A 221 8.86 5.53 5.41
N PRO A 222 7.82 4.79 5.86
CA PRO A 222 7.69 3.37 5.54
C PRO A 222 7.64 3.17 4.02
N THR A 223 8.21 2.07 3.53
CA THR A 223 7.99 1.65 2.14
C THR A 223 6.51 1.31 1.89
N THR A 224 6.09 1.36 0.63
CA THR A 224 4.76 0.87 0.22
C THR A 224 4.52 -0.57 0.67
N GLY A 225 5.58 -1.38 0.80
CA GLY A 225 5.51 -2.74 1.31
C GLY A 225 5.03 -2.82 2.75
N ILE A 226 5.64 -2.06 3.66
CA ILE A 226 5.19 -2.04 5.06
C ILE A 226 3.80 -1.40 5.18
N ILE A 227 3.48 -0.40 4.36
CA ILE A 227 2.12 0.18 4.30
C ILE A 227 1.10 -0.88 3.86
N ALA A 228 1.42 -1.71 2.87
CA ALA A 228 0.57 -2.79 2.40
C ALA A 228 0.38 -3.89 3.46
N ILE A 229 1.43 -4.26 4.20
CA ILE A 229 1.33 -5.18 5.34
C ILE A 229 0.43 -4.59 6.43
N THR A 230 0.58 -3.29 6.73
CA THR A 230 -0.26 -2.61 7.72
C THR A 230 -1.72 -2.60 7.29
N LEU A 231 -2.01 -2.34 6.01
CA LEU A 231 -3.36 -2.47 5.46
C LEU A 231 -3.88 -3.90 5.63
N ALA A 232 -3.07 -4.92 5.29
CA ALA A 232 -3.45 -6.32 5.43
C ALA A 232 -3.85 -6.66 6.89
N PHE A 233 -3.09 -6.20 7.88
CA PHE A 233 -3.46 -6.42 9.28
C PHE A 233 -4.83 -5.84 9.66
N HIS A 234 -5.28 -4.76 9.00
CA HIS A 234 -6.59 -4.17 9.30
C HIS A 234 -7.76 -4.85 8.58
N ILE A 235 -7.51 -5.64 7.52
CA ILE A 235 -8.58 -6.18 6.65
C ILE A 235 -8.59 -7.71 6.56
N CYS A 236 -7.60 -8.38 7.15
CA CYS A 236 -7.36 -9.81 7.02
C CYS A 236 -7.35 -10.49 8.38
N HIS A 237 -7.61 -11.79 8.40
CA HIS A 237 -7.43 -12.63 9.58
C HIS A 237 -6.08 -13.35 9.57
N GLU A 238 -5.60 -13.72 8.40
CA GLU A 238 -4.32 -14.39 8.19
C GLU A 238 -3.54 -13.64 7.12
N VAL A 239 -2.24 -13.38 7.35
CA VAL A 239 -1.41 -12.61 6.42
C VAL A 239 -0.15 -13.40 6.08
N HIS A 240 0.06 -13.56 4.78
CA HIS A 240 1.25 -14.17 4.20
C HIS A 240 2.04 -13.13 3.42
N LEU A 241 3.35 -13.30 3.38
CA LEU A 241 4.28 -12.39 2.70
C LEU A 241 5.02 -13.14 1.59
N ALA A 242 5.14 -12.51 0.43
CA ALA A 242 5.97 -12.98 -0.67
C ALA A 242 6.85 -11.84 -1.18
N GLY A 243 8.16 -12.06 -1.39
CA GLY A 243 9.05 -11.07 -2.01
C GLY A 243 9.54 -9.92 -1.13
N PHE A 244 9.66 -10.12 0.18
CA PHE A 244 10.08 -9.10 1.17
C PHE A 244 11.54 -9.18 1.64
N LYS A 245 12.36 -10.02 0.99
CA LYS A 245 13.77 -10.24 1.34
C LYS A 245 14.69 -9.57 0.32
N TYR A 246 15.76 -8.95 0.82
CA TYR A 246 16.81 -8.33 0.02
C TYR A 246 18.19 -8.86 0.40
N ASN A 247 19.10 -8.95 -0.58
CA ASN A 247 20.50 -9.30 -0.35
C ASN A 247 21.34 -8.02 -0.23
N PHE A 248 21.58 -7.55 1.00
CA PHE A 248 22.39 -6.36 1.25
C PHE A 248 23.89 -6.58 1.09
N SER A 249 24.34 -7.84 1.03
CA SER A 249 25.76 -8.20 0.89
C SER A 249 26.22 -8.12 -0.57
N ASP A 250 25.32 -8.29 -1.54
CA ASP A 250 25.63 -8.21 -2.96
C ASP A 250 24.87 -7.05 -3.64
N LEU A 251 25.59 -5.97 -3.94
CA LEU A 251 25.03 -4.79 -4.63
C LEU A 251 24.63 -5.06 -6.08
N LYS A 252 25.12 -6.14 -6.69
CA LYS A 252 24.73 -6.57 -8.05
C LYS A 252 23.49 -7.45 -8.05
N SER A 253 23.07 -7.95 -6.89
CA SER A 253 21.87 -8.77 -6.79
C SER A 253 20.63 -8.01 -7.29
N PRO A 254 19.67 -8.71 -7.92
CA PRO A 254 18.45 -8.08 -8.40
C PRO A 254 17.67 -7.42 -7.26
N LEU A 255 17.32 -6.15 -7.44
CA LEU A 255 16.46 -5.43 -6.52
C LEU A 255 15.02 -5.93 -6.63
N HIS A 256 14.58 -6.17 -7.88
CA HIS A 256 13.24 -6.62 -8.18
C HIS A 256 13.23 -7.95 -8.94
N TYR A 257 12.09 -8.65 -8.91
CA TYR A 257 11.89 -9.87 -9.71
C TYR A 257 11.79 -9.59 -11.21
N TYR A 258 11.66 -8.32 -11.57
CA TYR A 258 11.52 -7.81 -12.94
C TYR A 258 12.56 -6.73 -13.23
N GLY A 259 12.86 -6.54 -14.52
CA GLY A 259 13.83 -5.55 -14.98
C GLY A 259 15.25 -5.79 -14.46
N ASN A 260 16.10 -4.77 -14.58
CA ASN A 260 17.56 -4.87 -14.35
C ASN A 260 18.04 -4.01 -13.17
N ALA A 261 17.12 -3.52 -12.34
CA ALA A 261 17.46 -2.74 -11.15
C ALA A 261 18.20 -3.63 -10.14
N THR A 262 19.27 -3.10 -9.54
CA THR A 262 20.09 -3.83 -8.55
C THR A 262 20.06 -3.15 -7.20
N MET A 263 20.49 -3.88 -6.17
CA MET A 263 20.57 -3.39 -4.79
C MET A 263 21.42 -2.11 -4.64
N SER A 264 22.31 -1.82 -5.59
CA SER A 264 23.05 -0.54 -5.67
C SER A 264 22.15 0.71 -5.67
N LEU A 265 20.92 0.62 -6.20
CA LEU A 265 19.96 1.73 -6.21
C LEU A 265 19.35 1.94 -4.82
N MET A 266 19.13 0.87 -4.06
CA MET A 266 18.57 0.95 -2.72
C MET A 266 19.51 1.69 -1.77
N ASN A 267 20.82 1.47 -1.88
CA ASN A 267 21.84 2.15 -1.06
C ASN A 267 21.87 3.67 -1.29
N LYS A 268 21.40 4.14 -2.44
CA LYS A 268 21.28 5.58 -2.76
C LYS A 268 19.97 6.20 -2.24
N SER A 269 19.01 5.39 -1.77
CA SER A 269 17.71 5.88 -1.33
C SER A 269 17.76 6.41 0.10
N ALA A 270 17.69 7.74 0.23
CA ALA A 270 17.74 8.41 1.53
C ALA A 270 16.40 8.46 2.30
N TYR A 271 15.29 7.98 1.73
CA TYR A 271 13.94 8.21 2.27
C TYR A 271 13.36 7.06 3.10
N HIS A 272 13.96 5.87 3.01
CA HIS A 272 13.52 4.71 3.79
C HIS A 272 14.60 4.30 4.80
N ASN A 273 14.17 3.62 5.85
CA ASN A 273 15.06 2.94 6.79
C ASN A 273 14.87 1.44 6.62
N VAL A 274 15.46 0.91 5.53
CA VAL A 274 15.24 -0.49 5.14
C VAL A 274 15.75 -1.46 6.21
N THR A 275 16.78 -1.08 6.96
CA THR A 275 17.24 -1.85 8.13
C THR A 275 16.13 -2.02 9.17
N ALA A 276 15.45 -0.94 9.56
CA ALA A 276 14.33 -1.02 10.51
C ALA A 276 13.18 -1.88 9.96
N GLU A 277 12.89 -1.79 8.66
CA GLU A 277 11.85 -2.61 8.02
C GLU A 277 12.21 -4.10 8.02
N GLN A 278 13.47 -4.46 7.75
CA GLN A 278 13.92 -5.85 7.77
C GLN A 278 13.94 -6.44 9.19
N LEU A 279 14.29 -5.62 10.20
CA LEU A 279 14.18 -6.03 11.60
C LEU A 279 12.72 -6.26 12.00
N PHE A 280 11.81 -5.38 11.59
CA PHE A 280 10.38 -5.55 11.81
C PHE A 280 9.84 -6.83 11.13
N LEU A 281 10.17 -7.05 9.86
CA LEU A 281 9.77 -8.25 9.11
C LEU A 281 10.25 -9.53 9.79
N LYS A 282 11.52 -9.55 10.23
CA LYS A 282 12.09 -10.66 10.98
C LYS A 282 11.30 -10.93 12.27
N ASP A 283 11.03 -9.89 13.06
CA ASP A 283 10.30 -10.01 14.34
C ASP A 283 8.88 -10.60 14.15
N ILE A 284 8.12 -10.12 13.16
CA ILE A 284 6.76 -10.62 12.94
C ILE A 284 6.72 -12.05 12.38
N ILE A 285 7.75 -12.46 11.64
CA ILE A 285 7.90 -13.85 11.15
C ILE A 285 8.27 -14.77 12.32
N GLU A 286 9.26 -14.41 13.13
CA GLU A 286 9.70 -15.20 14.29
C GLU A 286 8.59 -15.38 15.33
N LYS A 287 7.76 -14.35 15.53
CA LYS A 287 6.57 -14.40 16.39
C LYS A 287 5.37 -15.12 15.76
N LYS A 288 5.49 -15.61 14.53
CA LYS A 288 4.41 -16.26 13.76
C LYS A 288 3.16 -15.39 13.63
N PHE A 289 3.35 -14.07 13.56
CA PHE A 289 2.28 -13.14 13.24
C PHE A 289 1.94 -13.20 11.75
N VAL A 290 2.92 -13.51 10.90
CA VAL A 290 2.74 -13.71 9.46
C VAL A 290 3.46 -14.98 9.02
N ILE A 291 3.12 -15.49 7.84
CA ILE A 291 3.82 -16.61 7.20
C ILE A 291 4.60 -16.08 5.99
N ASN A 292 5.88 -16.43 5.89
CA ASN A 292 6.72 -16.05 4.75
C ASN A 292 6.72 -17.17 3.70
N LEU A 293 6.21 -16.88 2.50
CA LEU A 293 6.14 -17.84 1.39
C LEU A 293 7.45 -17.94 0.59
N THR A 294 8.42 -17.07 0.88
CA THR A 294 9.67 -16.97 0.13
C THR A 294 10.87 -17.58 0.88
N GLU A 295 10.62 -18.27 1.99
CA GLU A 295 11.62 -19.14 2.62
C GLU A 295 11.72 -20.46 1.86
N ASP A 296 12.94 -21.02 1.81
CA ASP A 296 13.23 -22.31 1.18
C ASP A 296 12.77 -23.47 2.06
#